data_AF-A0A942FTH2-F1
#
_entry.id   AF-A0A942FTH2-F1
#
_cell.length_a   1.000
_cell.length_b   1.000
_cell.length_c   1.000
_cell.angle_alpha   90.00
_cell.angle_beta   90.00
_cell.angle_gamma   90.00
#
_symmetry.space_group_name_H-M   'P 1'
#
loop_
_entity.id
_entity.type
_entity.pdbx_description
1 polymer ?
#
loop_
_entity_poly.entity_id
_entity_poly.type
_entity_poly.pdbx_seq_one_letter_code
_entity_poly.pdbx_strand_id
1 'polypeptide(L)' 'MRAVKLEAVLPEDRQLNLTVPPEIPSGPVEVVILAKDDMDRRASLLNFLNELSSLPPSARTAAAIEADIAGERQAWDE' A
#
# COMPACT_ATOMS: atom_id res chain seq x y z
N MET A 1 10.52 6.68 -26.43
CA MET A 1 9.37 7.05 -25.57
C MET A 1 9.65 8.42 -24.98
N ARG A 2 8.74 9.39 -25.11
CA ARG A 2 8.91 10.75 -24.57
C ARG A 2 7.86 10.97 -23.50
N ALA A 3 8.29 11.26 -22.27
CA ALA A 3 7.40 11.54 -21.16
C ALA A 3 7.29 13.07 -20.99
N VAL A 4 6.06 13.57 -20.85
CA VAL A 4 5.78 14.97 -20.53
C VAL A 4 5.01 14.99 -19.22
N LYS A 5 5.54 15.73 -18.24
CA LYS A 5 4.86 15.95 -16.97
C LYS A 5 3.95 17.16 -17.11
N LEU A 6 2.65 16.96 -16.97
CA LEU A 6 1.64 18.00 -16.92
C LEU A 6 1.16 18.16 -15.48
N GLU A 7 1.04 19.40 -15.01
CA GLU A 7 0.39 19.68 -13.73
C GLU A 7 -1.10 19.88 -13.98
N ALA A 8 -1.92 19.02 -13.41
CA ALA A 8 -3.37 19.08 -13.51
C ALA A 8 -4.00 18.70 -12.18
N VAL A 9 -5.10 19.37 -11.83
CA VAL A 9 -5.90 19.05 -10.65
C VAL A 9 -7.03 18.14 -11.09
N LEU A 10 -7.23 17.01 -10.41
CA LEU A 10 -8.33 16.10 -10.69
C LEU A 10 -9.62 16.64 -10.03
N PRO A 11 -10.63 17.06 -10.81
CA PRO A 11 -11.91 17.52 -10.26
C PRO A 11 -12.73 16.38 -9.64
N GLU A 12 -13.74 16.72 -8.83
CA GLU A 12 -14.58 15.76 -8.10
C GLU A 12 -15.40 14.85 -9.02
N ASP A 13 -15.77 15.33 -10.20
CA ASP A 13 -16.46 14.56 -11.25
C ASP A 13 -15.55 13.52 -11.94
N ARG A 14 -14.27 13.50 -11.57
CA ARG A 14 -13.21 12.62 -12.09
C ARG A 14 -13.01 12.74 -13.60
N GLN A 15 -13.38 13.87 -14.20
CA GLN A 15 -13.13 14.14 -15.62
C GLN A 15 -11.91 15.04 -15.79
N LEU A 16 -10.83 14.49 -16.36
CA LEU A 16 -9.59 15.22 -16.58
C LEU A 16 -9.46 15.65 -18.05
N ASN A 17 -9.56 16.96 -18.30
CA ASN A 17 -9.30 17.54 -19.62
C ASN A 17 -7.84 17.98 -19.70
N LEU A 18 -7.03 17.28 -20.50
CA LEU A 18 -5.60 17.57 -20.70
C LEU A 18 -5.37 18.20 -22.07
N THR A 19 -4.70 19.35 -22.10
CA THR A 19 -4.17 19.92 -23.33
C THR A 19 -2.73 19.48 -23.52
N VAL A 20 -2.49 18.65 -24.53
CA VAL A 20 -1.16 18.13 -24.82
C VAL A 20 -0.33 19.20 -25.57
N PRO A 21 0.93 19.46 -25.17
CA PRO A 21 1.81 20.40 -25.86
C PRO A 21 2.10 20.00 -27.32
N PRO A 22 2.39 20.97 -28.20
CA PRO A 22 2.59 20.74 -29.63
C PRO A 22 3.84 19.88 -29.95
N GLU A 23 4.74 19.66 -29.00
CA GLU A 23 5.92 18.81 -29.17
C GLU A 23 5.61 17.31 -29.17
N ILE A 24 4.38 16.90 -28.82
CA ILE A 24 3.90 15.54 -28.98
C ILE A 24 3.18 15.42 -30.33
N PRO A 25 3.65 14.54 -31.24
CA PRO A 25 3.01 14.38 -32.54
C PRO A 25 1.59 13.84 -32.39
N SER A 26 0.70 14.26 -33.30
CA SER A 26 -0.66 13.71 -33.39
C SER A 26 -0.61 12.21 -33.66
N GLY A 27 -1.27 11.42 -32.82
CA GLY A 27 -1.29 9.97 -32.94
C GLY A 27 -1.76 9.29 -31.65
N PRO A 28 -1.74 7.95 -31.60
CA PRO A 28 -2.02 7.22 -30.37
C PRO A 28 -0.97 7.55 -29.32
N VAL A 29 -1.43 7.88 -28.11
CA VAL A 29 -0.59 8.18 -26.96
C VAL A 29 -1.05 7.37 -25.76
N GLU A 30 -0.09 6.97 -24.92
CA GLU A 30 -0.36 6.31 -23.66
C GLU A 30 -0.42 7.37 -22.54
N VAL A 31 -1.45 7.30 -21.69
CA VAL A 31 -1.61 8.19 -20.54
C VAL A 31 -1.44 7.37 -19.27
N VAL A 32 -0.43 7.72 -18.47
CA VAL A 32 -0.16 7.08 -17.17
C VAL A 32 -0.57 8.03 -16.05
N ILE A 33 -1.53 7.61 -15.21
CA ILE A 33 -1.98 8.38 -14.05
C ILE A 33 -1.30 7.81 -12.80
N LEU A 34 -0.47 8.63 -12.16
CA LEU A 34 0.17 8.30 -10.89
C LEU A 34 -0.52 9.11 -9.78
N ALA A 35 -1.46 8.49 -9.09
CA ALA A 35 -1.98 9.04 -7.85
C ALA A 35 -1.02 8.65 -6.71
N LYS A 36 -0.64 9.63 -5.88
CA LYS A 36 -0.17 9.28 -4.54
C LYS A 36 -1.40 8.77 -3.83
N ASP A 37 -1.41 7.49 -3.47
CA ASP A 37 -2.25 7.07 -2.38
C ASP A 37 -1.80 7.90 -1.17
N ASP A 38 -2.61 8.90 -0.80
CA ASP A 38 -2.81 9.16 0.62
C ASP A 38 -3.52 7.91 1.15
N MET A 39 -2.78 6.80 1.19
CA MET A 39 -3.08 5.68 2.05
C MET A 39 -3.20 6.34 3.40
N ASP A 40 -4.44 6.49 3.81
CA ASP A 40 -4.83 6.95 5.11
C ASP A 40 -3.97 6.11 6.06
N ARG A 41 -2.90 6.70 6.61
CA ARG A 41 -2.09 6.08 7.67
C ARG A 41 -2.91 5.94 8.97
N ARG A 42 -4.23 6.01 8.84
CA ARG A 42 -5.29 5.62 9.75
C ARG A 42 -5.80 4.22 9.40
N ALA A 43 -4.91 3.29 9.04
CA ALA A 43 -4.99 1.97 9.65
C ALA A 43 -4.87 2.19 11.17
N SER A 44 -5.97 2.66 11.77
CA SER A 44 -6.03 3.04 13.16
C SER A 44 -5.82 1.78 13.99
N LEU A 45 -5.30 1.94 15.21
CA LEU A 45 -5.26 0.85 16.18
C LEU A 45 -6.63 0.12 16.25
N LEU A 46 -7.74 0.83 16.03
CA LEU A 46 -9.08 0.25 15.96
C LEU A 46 -9.29 -0.67 14.76
N ASN A 47 -8.77 -0.34 13.57
CA ASN A 47 -8.84 -1.24 12.41
C ASN A 47 -8.04 -2.52 12.66
N PHE A 48 -6.84 -2.39 13.24
CA PHE A 48 -6.03 -3.54 13.63
C PHE A 48 -6.71 -4.41 14.69
N LEU A 49 -7.34 -3.79 15.71
CA LEU A 49 -8.10 -4.53 16.73
C LEU A 49 -9.34 -5.22 16.14
N ASN A 50 -10.02 -4.58 15.19
CA ASN A 50 -11.14 -5.19 14.47
C ASN A 50 -10.68 -6.40 13.65
N GLU A 51 -9.56 -6.29 12.93
CA GLU A 51 -8.96 -7.42 12.21
C GLU A 51 -8.57 -8.56 13.16
N LEU A 52 -7.90 -8.26 14.28
CA LEU A 52 -7.57 -9.25 15.31
C LEU A 52 -8.81 -9.96 15.86
N SER A 53 -9.92 -9.24 16.06
CA SER A 53 -11.17 -9.83 16.56
C SER A 53 -11.83 -10.80 15.57
N SER A 54 -11.50 -10.68 14.28
CA SER A 54 -12.02 -11.55 13.22
C SER A 54 -11.20 -12.84 13.03
N LEU A 55 -9.99 -12.90 13.58
CA LEU A 55 -9.15 -14.08 13.50
C LEU A 55 -9.61 -15.16 14.50
N PRO A 56 -9.54 -16.44 14.12
CA PRO A 56 -9.87 -17.52 15.04
C PRO A 56 -8.94 -17.47 16.26
N PRO A 57 -9.47 -17.66 17.48
CA PRO A 57 -8.66 -17.63 18.68
C PRO A 57 -7.60 -18.73 18.62
N SER A 58 -6.33 -18.33 18.59
CA SER A 58 -5.20 -19.24 18.66
C SER A 58 -4.67 -19.25 20.09
N ALA A 59 -5.03 -20.29 20.84
CA ALA A 59 -4.46 -20.54 22.15
C ALA A 59 -3.19 -21.38 21.98
N ARG A 60 -2.04 -20.80 22.32
CA ARG A 60 -0.79 -21.56 22.44
C ARG A 60 -0.73 -22.19 23.83
N THR A 61 -0.28 -23.44 23.90
CA THR A 61 -0.03 -24.10 25.19
C THR A 61 1.28 -23.58 25.78
N ALA A 62 1.40 -23.61 27.11
CA ALA A 62 2.62 -23.22 27.79
C ALA A 62 3.86 -23.97 27.27
N ALA A 63 3.72 -25.27 27.00
CA ALA A 63 4.80 -26.09 26.44
C ALA A 63 5.23 -25.64 25.04
N ALA A 64 4.29 -25.22 24.18
CA ALA A 64 4.59 -24.70 22.85
C ALA A 64 5.24 -23.31 22.90
N ILE A 65 4.98 -22.53 23.95
CA ILE A 65 5.65 -21.24 24.17
C ILE A 65 7.10 -21.48 24.62
N GLU A 66 7.32 -22.41 25.55
CA GLU A 66 8.66 -22.74 26.05
C GLU A 66 9.56 -23.32 24.94
N ALA A 67 9.01 -24.15 24.05
CA ALA A 67 9.76 -24.72 22.93
C ALA A 67 10.26 -23.63 21.96
N ASP A 68 9.42 -22.64 21.64
CA ASP A 68 9.81 -21.52 20.77
C ASP A 68 10.86 -20.63 21.46
N ILE A 69 10.68 -20.31 22.74
CA ILE A 69 11.64 -19.51 23.51
C ILE A 69 13.01 -20.21 23.57
N ALA A 70 13.02 -21.53 23.76
CA ALA A 70 14.26 -22.32 23.75
C ALA A 70 14.95 -22.28 22.38
N GLY A 71 14.18 -22.37 21.29
CA GLY A 71 14.69 -22.23 19.93
C GLY A 71 15.27 -20.83 19.64
N GLU A 72 14.59 -19.78 20.09
CA GLU A 72 15.09 -18.40 19.96
C GLU A 72 16.40 -18.19 20.72
N ARG A 73 16.51 -18.73 21.94
CA ARG A 73 17.75 -18.66 22.73
C ARG A 73 18.90 -19.39 22.04
N GLN A 74 18.64 -20.58 21.51
CA GLN A 74 19.65 -21.36 20.79
C GLN A 74 20.14 -20.63 19.54
N ALA A 75 19.26 -19.94 18.82
CA ALA A 75 19.63 -19.16 17.63
C ALA A 75 20.48 -17.91 17.93
N TRP A 76 20.55 -17.46 19.18
CA TRP A 76 21.37 -16.32 19.61
C TRP A 76 22.74 -16.74 20.14
N ASP A 77 22.89 -18.02 20.49
CA ASP A 77 24.15 -18.60 20.98
C ASP A 77 25.06 -19.12 19.82
N GLU A 78 24.58 -19.11 18.57
CA GLU A 78 25.35 -19.37 17.33
C GLU A 78 25.85 -18.07 16.66
#